data_AF-A0A852K525-F1
#
_entry.id   AF-A0A852K525-F1
#
_cell.length_a   1.000
_cell.length_b   1.000
_cell.length_c   1.000
_cell.angle_alpha   90.00
_cell.angle_beta   90.00
_cell.angle_gamma   90.00
#
_symmetry.space_group_name_H-M   'P 1'
#
loop_
_entity.id
_entity.type
_entity.pdbx_description
1 polymer ?
#
loop_
_entity_poly.entity_id
_entity_poly.type
_entity_poly.pdbx_seq_one_letter_code
_entity_poly.pdbx_strand_id
1 'polypeptide(L)'
;VPSMRTPAEMIVGLVLCPCGLLLTLTGTLAPSWRQVSLVPDQPMDVVWEQGIWDICRERQSTHDRLCGQADGLGYFEQVPVRVAQGLMPSSLVVTLVGLVVA
;
A
#
# COMPACT_ATOMS: atom_id res chain seq x y z
N VAL A 1 38.93 -18.19 23.18
CA VAL A 1 38.31 -17.01 22.55
C VAL A 1 36.92 -17.43 22.10
N PRO A 2 35.81 -16.94 22.69
CA PRO A 2 34.49 -17.33 22.20
C PRO A 2 34.33 -16.76 20.79
N SER A 3 33.94 -17.63 19.85
CA SER A 3 33.63 -17.24 18.47
C SER A 3 32.39 -16.35 18.50
N MET A 4 32.57 -15.04 18.34
CA MET A 4 31.46 -14.11 18.14
C MET A 4 30.86 -14.35 16.75
N ARG A 5 30.05 -15.39 16.62
CA ARG A 5 29.08 -15.48 15.52
C ARG A 5 27.90 -14.61 15.91
N THR A 6 27.63 -13.58 15.11
CA THR A 6 26.31 -12.96 15.10
C THR A 6 25.26 -14.07 14.97
N PRO A 7 24.27 -14.13 15.87
CA PRO A 7 23.24 -15.16 15.79
C PRO A 7 22.54 -15.06 14.43
N ALA A 8 22.31 -16.20 13.77
CA ALA A 8 21.72 -16.24 12.43
C ALA A 8 20.38 -15.49 12.36
N GLU A 9 19.60 -15.57 13.44
CA GLU A 9 18.35 -14.81 13.65
C GLU A 9 18.52 -13.30 13.43
N MET A 10 19.64 -12.72 13.89
CA MET A 10 19.90 -11.29 13.79
C MET A 10 20.19 -10.88 12.34
N ILE A 11 20.93 -11.71 11.59
CA ILE A 11 21.21 -11.48 10.17
C ILE A 11 19.91 -11.54 9.36
N VAL A 12 19.05 -12.53 9.64
CA VAL A 12 17.75 -12.67 8.98
C VAL A 12 16.88 -11.44 9.26
N GLY A 13 16.83 -10.97 10.52
CA GLY A 13 16.12 -9.75 10.88
C GLY A 13 16.61 -8.50 10.12
N LEU A 14 17.93 -8.30 10.06
CA LEU A 14 18.55 -7.17 9.34
C LEU A 14 18.24 -7.16 7.83
N VAL A 15 17.94 -8.31 7.22
CA VAL A 15 17.58 -8.40 5.80
C VAL A 15 16.06 -8.30 5.61
N LEU A 16 15.27 -8.97 6.45
CA LEU A 16 13.81 -9.01 6.28
C LEU A 16 13.14 -7.69 6.69
N CYS A 17 13.66 -6.98 7.69
CA CYS A 17 13.12 -5.68 8.11
C CYS A 17 13.15 -4.61 6.98
N PRO A 18 14.27 -4.33 6.30
CA PRO A 18 14.27 -3.35 5.20
C PRO A 18 13.42 -3.82 4.02
N CYS A 19 13.37 -5.12 3.71
CA CYS A 19 12.46 -5.64 2.69
C CYS A 19 10.98 -5.43 3.06
N GLY A 20 10.62 -5.68 4.32
CA GLY A 20 9.27 -5.44 4.84
C GLY A 20 8.89 -3.97 4.81
N LEU A 21 9.83 -3.07 5.13
CA LEU A 21 9.63 -1.62 5.01
C LEU A 21 9.34 -1.24 3.55
N LEU A 22 10.13 -1.74 2.59
CA LEU A 22 9.91 -1.47 1.18
C LEU A 22 8.54 -1.94 0.70
N LEU A 23 8.13 -3.16 1.06
CA LEU A 23 6.82 -3.70 0.71
C LEU A 23 5.67 -2.93 1.36
N THR A 24 5.85 -2.46 2.59
CA THR A 24 4.85 -1.63 3.28
C THR A 24 4.74 -0.25 2.62
N LEU A 25 5.86 0.34 2.20
CA LEU A 25 5.88 1.62 1.49
C LEU A 25 5.19 1.50 0.14
N THR A 26 5.51 0.46 -0.65
CA THR A 26 4.85 0.23 -1.94
C THR A 26 3.37 -0.04 -1.75
N GLY A 27 2.96 -0.84 -0.77
CA GLY A 27 1.56 -1.06 -0.44
C GLY A 27 0.83 0.23 -0.05
N THR A 28 1.46 1.08 0.76
CA THR A 28 0.88 2.38 1.19
C THR A 28 0.62 3.32 0.02
N LEU A 29 1.48 3.30 -1.01
CA LEU A 29 1.40 4.20 -2.16
C LEU A 29 0.64 3.60 -3.35
N ALA A 30 0.48 2.27 -3.40
CA ALA A 30 -0.20 1.61 -4.50
C ALA A 30 -1.69 2.00 -4.55
N PRO A 31 -2.25 2.29 -5.75
CA PRO A 31 -3.68 2.60 -5.91
C PRO A 31 -4.57 1.35 -5.97
N SER A 32 -4.00 0.13 -5.95
CA SER A 32 -4.74 -1.13 -6.14
C SER A 32 -5.02 -1.83 -4.80
N TRP A 33 -5.68 -1.13 -3.87
CA TRP A 33 -6.14 -1.76 -2.61
C TRP A 33 -7.43 -2.54 -2.82
N ARG A 34 -8.27 -2.03 -3.71
CA ARG A 34 -9.54 -2.65 -4.09
C ARG A 34 -9.85 -2.34 -5.54
N GLN A 35 -10.30 -3.36 -6.25
CA GLN A 35 -10.80 -3.21 -7.62
C GLN A 35 -12.32 -3.24 -7.61
N VAL A 36 -12.96 -2.32 -8.33
CA VAL A 36 -14.42 -2.28 -8.52
C VAL A 36 -14.71 -2.23 -10.00
N SER A 37 -15.45 -3.21 -10.50
CA SER A 37 -15.90 -3.32 -11.88
C SER A 37 -17.42 -3.37 -11.94
N LEU A 38 -17.99 -3.28 -13.15
CA LEU A 38 -19.44 -3.33 -13.40
C LEU A 38 -20.23 -2.27 -12.61
N VAL A 39 -19.69 -1.05 -12.54
CA VAL A 39 -20.42 0.09 -11.94
C VAL A 39 -21.58 0.49 -12.86
N PRO A 40 -22.81 0.70 -12.35
CA PRO A 40 -23.93 1.20 -13.15
C PRO A 40 -23.58 2.50 -13.88
N ASP A 41 -24.17 2.70 -15.06
CA ASP A 41 -23.95 3.87 -15.94
C ASP A 41 -22.50 4.07 -16.40
N GLN A 42 -21.65 3.05 -16.31
CA GLN A 42 -20.29 3.05 -16.82
C GLN A 42 -20.06 1.92 -17.84
N PRO A 43 -19.13 2.11 -18.79
CA PRO A 43 -18.85 1.08 -19.76
C PRO A 43 -18.19 -0.13 -19.08
N MET A 44 -18.52 -1.33 -19.57
CA MET A 44 -18.14 -2.61 -18.94
C MET A 44 -16.63 -2.85 -18.89
N ASP A 45 -15.85 -2.15 -19.71
CA ASP A 45 -14.39 -2.25 -19.78
C ASP A 45 -13.68 -1.36 -18.74
N VAL A 46 -14.42 -0.56 -17.96
CA VAL A 46 -13.84 0.31 -16.93
C VAL A 46 -13.72 -0.44 -15.60
N VAL A 47 -12.50 -0.45 -15.07
CA VAL A 47 -12.16 -0.93 -13.73
C VAL A 47 -11.70 0.26 -12.90
N TRP A 48 -12.25 0.36 -11.69
CA TRP A 48 -11.84 1.35 -10.69
C TRP A 48 -10.87 0.73 -9.71
N GLU A 49 -9.66 1.27 -9.66
CA GLU A 49 -8.62 0.97 -8.69
C GLU A 49 -8.70 1.99 -7.55
N GLN A 50 -9.17 1.56 -6.39
CA GLN A 50 -9.31 2.39 -5.21
C GLN A 50 -8.11 2.14 -4.29
N GLY A 51 -7.32 3.18 -4.02
CA GLY A 51 -6.20 3.15 -3.09
C GLY A 51 -6.43 4.01 -1.85
N ILE A 52 -5.44 4.07 -0.96
CA ILE A 52 -5.55 4.84 0.30
C ILE A 52 -5.60 6.36 0.06
N TRP A 53 -4.91 6.85 -0.96
CA TRP A 53 -4.71 8.29 -1.20
C TRP A 53 -5.34 8.78 -2.50
N ASP A 54 -5.56 7.89 -3.45
CA ASP A 54 -6.02 8.23 -4.79
C ASP A 54 -6.88 7.10 -5.37
N ILE A 55 -7.72 7.46 -6.34
CA ILE A 55 -8.58 6.55 -7.09
C ILE A 55 -8.22 6.68 -8.56
N CYS A 56 -7.88 5.56 -9.18
CA CYS A 56 -7.61 5.47 -10.61
C CYS A 56 -8.73 4.71 -11.32
N ARG A 57 -9.01 5.06 -12.57
CA ARG A 57 -9.78 4.24 -13.49
C ARG A 57 -8.89 3.74 -14.60
N GLU A 58 -9.08 2.49 -14.98
CA GLU A 58 -8.39 1.87 -16.10
C GLU A 58 -9.43 1.30 -17.07
N ARG A 59 -9.25 1.55 -18.38
CA ARG A 59 -10.01 0.87 -19.43
C ARG A 59 -9.27 -0.38 -19.87
N GLN A 60 -9.86 -1.54 -19.63
CA GLN A 60 -9.27 -2.84 -19.97
C GLN A 60 -9.01 -3.00 -21.48
N SER A 61 -9.82 -2.36 -22.33
CA SER A 61 -9.64 -2.48 -23.79
C SER A 61 -8.46 -1.68 -24.34
N THR A 62 -8.11 -0.55 -23.72
CA THR A 62 -7.09 0.37 -24.23
C THR A 62 -5.89 0.54 -23.30
N HIS A 63 -5.93 -0.06 -22.11
CA HIS A 63 -4.97 0.15 -21.03
C HIS A 63 -4.75 1.63 -20.71
N ASP A 64 -5.82 2.43 -20.84
CA ASP A 64 -5.77 3.85 -20.53
C ASP A 64 -6.07 4.04 -19.05
N ARG A 65 -5.10 4.58 -18.31
CA ARG A 65 -5.15 4.73 -16.84
C ARG A 65 -5.15 6.21 -16.46
N LEU A 66 -6.24 6.66 -15.84
CA LEU A 66 -6.39 8.01 -15.30
C LEU A 66 -6.54 7.95 -13.78
N CYS A 67 -5.70 8.70 -13.06
CA CYS A 67 -5.73 8.85 -11.60
C CYS A 67 -6.17 10.26 -11.19
N GLY A 68 -6.45 10.49 -9.91
CA GLY A 68 -6.98 11.75 -9.41
C GLY A 68 -8.50 11.88 -9.53
N GLN A 69 -9.23 10.76 -9.54
CA GLN A 69 -10.69 10.85 -9.65
C GLN A 69 -11.31 11.34 -8.33
N ALA A 70 -12.33 12.20 -8.46
CA ALA A 70 -13.16 12.61 -7.34
C ALA A 70 -13.87 11.41 -6.67
N ASP A 71 -13.93 11.43 -5.33
CA ASP A 71 -14.63 10.43 -4.54
C ASP A 71 -16.15 10.63 -4.57
N GLY A 72 -16.79 10.21 -5.66
CA GLY A 72 -18.24 10.35 -5.82
C GLY A 72 -19.08 9.40 -4.96
N LEU A 73 -18.47 8.34 -4.39
CA LEU A 73 -19.17 7.29 -3.64
C LEU A 73 -18.79 7.25 -2.14
N GLY A 74 -17.97 8.19 -1.67
CA GLY A 74 -17.55 8.30 -0.28
C GLY A 74 -16.66 7.14 0.17
N TYR A 75 -15.80 6.63 -0.70
CA TYR A 75 -14.83 5.58 -0.38
C TYR A 75 -13.86 6.01 0.75
N PHE A 76 -13.35 7.24 0.72
CA PHE A 76 -12.42 7.75 1.75
C PHE A 76 -13.09 8.03 3.10
N GLU A 77 -14.40 8.19 3.12
CA GLU A 77 -15.18 8.36 4.35
C GLU A 77 -15.43 7.04 5.09
N GLN A 78 -15.15 5.90 4.44
CA GLN A 78 -15.30 4.59 5.07
C GLN A 78 -14.25 4.43 6.18
N VAL A 79 -14.72 4.02 7.36
CA VAL A 79 -13.88 3.74 8.54
C VAL A 79 -12.61 2.91 8.22
N PRO A 80 -12.67 1.80 7.45
CA PRO A 80 -11.45 1.03 7.15
C PRO A 80 -10.38 1.84 6.40
N VAL A 81 -10.79 2.69 5.45
CA VAL A 81 -9.86 3.50 4.66
C VAL A 81 -9.25 4.59 5.52
N ARG A 82 -10.07 5.29 6.32
CA ARG A 82 -9.58 6.32 7.25
C ARG A 82 -8.63 5.76 8.31
N VAL A 83 -8.89 4.55 8.81
CA VAL A 83 -7.98 3.87 9.74
C VAL A 83 -6.68 3.49 9.04
N ALA A 84 -6.75 2.94 7.81
CA ALA A 84 -5.56 2.60 7.04
C ALA A 84 -4.68 3.82 6.72
N GLN A 85 -5.28 4.98 6.42
CA GLN A 85 -4.57 6.25 6.21
C GLN A 85 -3.72 6.66 7.42
N GLY A 86 -4.12 6.30 8.64
CA GLY A 86 -3.32 6.53 9.85
C GLY A 86 -2.32 5.41 10.14
N LEU A 87 -2.77 4.14 10.05
CA LEU A 87 -1.97 2.99 10.43
C LEU A 87 -0.77 2.77 9.51
N MET A 88 -0.95 2.89 8.20
CA MET A 88 0.14 2.63 7.23
C MET A 88 1.34 3.55 7.44
N PRO A 89 1.22 4.90 7.43
CA PRO A 89 2.35 5.77 7.69
C PRO A 89 2.92 5.61 9.10
N SER A 90 2.08 5.35 10.11
CA SER A 90 2.59 5.12 11.47
C SER A 90 3.50 3.88 11.55
N SER A 91 3.13 2.79 10.88
CA SER A 91 3.93 1.56 10.84
C SER A 91 5.26 1.78 10.10
N LEU A 92 5.27 2.59 9.04
CA LEU A 92 6.49 2.96 8.31
C LEU A 92 7.45 3.73 9.21
N VAL A 93 6.95 4.73 9.94
CA VAL A 93 7.77 5.51 10.88
C VAL A 93 8.35 4.62 11.98
N VAL A 94 7.53 3.78 12.60
CA VAL A 94 7.99 2.86 13.66
C VAL A 94 9.05 1.88 13.14
N THR A 95 8.85 1.33 11.94
CA THR A 95 9.81 0.40 11.32
C THR A 95 11.12 1.10 10.97
N LEU A 96 11.06 2.34 10.49
CA LEU A 96 12.24 3.14 10.18
C LEU A 96 13.03 3.48 11.45
N VAL A 97 12.35 3.88 12.53
CA VAL A 97 12.99 4.07 13.85
C VAL A 97 13.64 2.77 14.33
N GLY A 98 12.95 1.63 14.19
CA GLY A 98 13.50 0.32 14.52
C GLY A 98 14.79 0.00 13.75
N LEU A 99 14.84 0.30 12.45
CA LEU A 99 16.04 0.10 11.62
C LEU A 99 17.19 1.05 11.97
N VAL A 100 16.90 2.27 12.43
CA VAL A 100 17.94 3.22 12.87
C VAL A 100 18.59 2.77 14.18
N VAL A 101 17.83 2.09 15.04
CA VAL A 101 18.31 1.61 16.35
C VAL A 101 19.01 0.24 16.26
N ALA A 102 18.69 -0.57 15.25
CA ALA A 102 19.25 -1.91 15.03
C ALA A 102 20.74 -1.89 14.62
#